data_AF-A0A2A7UY29-F1
#
_entry.id   AF-A0A2A7UY29-F1
#
_cell.length_a   1.000
_cell.length_b   1.000
_cell.length_c   1.000
_cell.angle_alpha   90.00
_cell.angle_beta   90.00
_cell.angle_gamma   90.00
#
_symmetry.space_group_name_H-M   'P 1'
#
loop_
_entity.id
_entity.type
_entity.pdbx_description
1 polymer ?
#
loop_
_entity_poly.entity_id
_entity_poly.type
_entity_poly.pdbx_seq_one_letter_code
_entity_poly.pdbx_strand_id
1 'polypeptide(L)'
;MNLSLAELHAAAQEAAEEALAREADAKAADENAAALAAERAQEAREKLRVQRDELLESATGGMYRDKASQEWREMPVQWRMALLMLAGIGGPAAVRAGLQLQPLALRNWRELPPAERNAVSSIVRTGRPHIARLIALSARV
;
A
#
# COMPACT_ATOMS: atom_id res chain seq x y z
N MET A 1 -46.15 -23.72 -50.95
CA MET A 1 -46.70 -23.27 -49.66
C MET A 1 -46.00 -21.96 -49.33
N ASN A 2 -46.68 -20.83 -49.54
CA ASN A 2 -46.12 -19.50 -49.22
C ASN A 2 -46.53 -19.18 -47.79
N LEU A 3 -45.54 -18.98 -46.92
CA LEU A 3 -45.74 -18.53 -45.54
C LEU A 3 -46.49 -17.19 -45.53
N SER A 4 -47.37 -17.01 -44.55
CA SER A 4 -48.10 -15.75 -44.33
C SER A 4 -47.13 -14.63 -44.02
N LEU A 5 -47.43 -13.40 -44.46
CA LEU A 5 -46.62 -12.19 -44.16
C LEU A 5 -46.37 -12.03 -42.64
N ALA A 6 -47.32 -12.46 -41.81
CA ALA A 6 -47.21 -12.44 -40.36
C ALA A 6 -46.21 -13.47 -39.82
N GLU A 7 -46.13 -14.65 -40.43
CA GLU A 7 -45.18 -15.71 -40.06
C GLU A 7 -43.75 -15.34 -40.46
N LEU A 8 -43.58 -14.65 -41.60
CA LEU A 8 -42.30 -14.09 -42.02
C LEU A 8 -41.81 -12.98 -41.08
N HIS A 9 -42.72 -12.12 -40.58
CA HIS A 9 -42.37 -11.07 -39.63
C HIS A 9 -42.01 -11.65 -38.25
N ALA A 10 -42.77 -12.63 -37.76
CA ALA A 10 -42.47 -13.30 -36.50
C ALA A 10 -41.13 -14.04 -36.54
N ALA A 11 -40.84 -14.77 -37.63
CA ALA A 11 -39.54 -15.42 -37.82
C ALA A 11 -38.37 -14.41 -37.91
N ALA A 12 -38.60 -13.24 -38.50
CA ALA A 12 -37.60 -12.17 -38.55
C ALA A 12 -37.36 -11.53 -37.16
N GLN A 13 -38.39 -11.41 -36.33
CA GLN A 13 -38.27 -10.89 -34.96
C GLN A 13 -37.53 -11.89 -34.05
N GLU A 14 -37.87 -13.16 -34.13
CA GLU A 14 -37.18 -14.23 -33.39
C GLU A 14 -35.69 -14.31 -33.78
N ALA A 15 -35.37 -14.22 -35.08
CA ALA A 15 -33.99 -14.19 -35.55
C ALA A 15 -33.22 -12.94 -35.07
N ALA A 16 -33.89 -11.79 -34.93
CA ALA A 16 -33.28 -10.57 -34.42
C ALA A 16 -33.03 -10.65 -32.91
N GLU A 17 -33.95 -11.23 -32.13
CA GLU A 17 -33.77 -11.45 -30.70
C GLU A 17 -32.65 -12.45 -30.41
N GLU A 18 -32.57 -13.55 -31.18
CA GLU A 18 -31.45 -14.48 -31.09
C GLU A 18 -30.11 -13.84 -31.46
N ALA A 19 -30.07 -12.95 -32.46
CA ALA A 19 -28.86 -12.23 -32.81
C ALA A 19 -28.41 -11.29 -31.69
N LEU A 20 -29.35 -10.59 -31.06
CA LEU A 20 -29.07 -9.70 -29.92
C LEU A 20 -28.58 -10.48 -28.69
N ALA A 21 -29.17 -11.66 -28.43
CA ALA A 21 -28.74 -12.55 -27.35
C ALA A 21 -27.31 -13.08 -27.60
N ARG A 22 -27.01 -13.52 -28.83
CA ARG A 22 -25.66 -13.95 -29.22
C ARG A 22 -24.63 -12.82 -29.10
N GLU A 23 -24.99 -11.59 -29.44
CA GLU A 23 -24.12 -10.42 -29.29
C GLU A 23 -23.87 -10.07 -27.82
N ALA A 24 -24.90 -10.14 -26.98
CA ALA A 24 -24.77 -9.94 -25.53
C ALA A 24 -23.88 -11.01 -24.88
N ASP A 25 -24.05 -12.28 -25.25
CA ASP A 25 -23.21 -13.39 -24.78
C ASP A 25 -21.75 -13.23 -25.23
N ALA A 26 -21.53 -12.81 -26.47
CA ALA A 26 -20.19 -12.53 -26.99
C ALA A 26 -19.51 -11.38 -26.23
N LYS A 27 -20.25 -10.32 -25.90
CA LYS A 27 -19.73 -9.19 -25.12
C LYS A 27 -19.41 -9.58 -23.68
N ALA A 28 -20.27 -10.37 -23.03
CA ALA A 28 -20.01 -10.89 -21.69
C ALA A 28 -18.79 -11.83 -21.66
N ALA A 29 -18.58 -12.62 -22.71
CA ALA A 29 -17.39 -13.46 -22.84
C ALA A 29 -16.09 -12.63 -22.98
N ASP A 30 -16.12 -11.54 -23.74
CA ASP A 30 -14.98 -10.63 -23.90
C ASP A 30 -14.64 -9.89 -22.59
N GLU A 31 -15.65 -9.41 -21.86
CA GLU A 31 -15.47 -8.76 -20.54
C GLU A 31 -14.87 -9.73 -19.51
N ASN A 32 -15.32 -10.98 -19.48
CA ASN A 32 -14.75 -12.02 -18.61
C ASN A 32 -13.31 -12.38 -19.01
N ALA A 33 -13.01 -12.43 -20.30
CA ALA A 33 -11.65 -12.67 -20.78
C ALA A 33 -10.69 -11.53 -20.38
N ALA A 34 -11.15 -10.28 -20.46
CA ALA A 34 -10.39 -9.11 -20.01
C ALA A 34 -10.15 -9.11 -18.50
N ALA A 35 -11.15 -9.48 -17.69
CA ALA A 35 -11.02 -9.59 -16.23
C ALA A 35 -9.97 -10.66 -15.83
N LEU A 36 -10.03 -11.84 -16.46
CA LEU A 36 -9.05 -12.91 -16.24
C LEU A 36 -7.63 -12.51 -16.69
N ALA A 37 -7.51 -11.73 -17.77
CA ALA A 37 -6.22 -11.20 -18.20
C ALA A 37 -5.66 -10.16 -17.20
N ALA A 38 -6.50 -9.30 -16.64
CA ALA A 38 -6.12 -8.32 -15.64
C ALA A 38 -5.65 -8.99 -14.33
N GLU A 39 -6.38 -10.01 -13.87
CA GLU A 39 -6.00 -10.81 -12.71
C GLU A 39 -4.63 -11.47 -12.90
N ARG A 40 -4.42 -12.16 -14.04
CA ARG A 40 -3.11 -12.75 -14.38
C ARG A 40 -1.99 -11.72 -14.45
N ALA A 41 -2.26 -10.53 -14.98
CA ALA A 41 -1.28 -9.44 -15.01
C ALA A 41 -0.94 -8.93 -13.61
N GLN A 42 -1.91 -8.89 -12.70
CA GLN A 42 -1.70 -8.52 -11.31
C GLN A 42 -0.87 -9.57 -10.57
N GLU A 43 -1.18 -10.85 -10.74
CA GLU A 43 -0.37 -11.95 -10.21
C GLU A 43 1.07 -11.92 -10.75
N ALA A 44 1.26 -11.65 -12.04
CA ALA A 44 2.58 -11.55 -12.65
C ALA A 44 3.38 -10.39 -12.06
N ARG A 45 2.75 -9.23 -11.83
CA ARG A 45 3.39 -8.08 -11.18
C ARG A 45 3.78 -8.39 -9.73
N GLU A 46 2.93 -9.10 -9.00
CA GLU A 46 3.21 -9.50 -7.63
C GLU A 46 4.39 -10.49 -7.57
N LYS A 47 4.40 -11.50 -8.45
CA LYS A 47 5.53 -12.43 -8.60
C LYS A 47 6.84 -11.71 -8.93
N LEU A 48 6.82 -10.76 -9.88
CA LEU A 48 7.98 -9.94 -10.22
C LEU A 48 8.47 -9.09 -9.04
N ARG A 49 7.54 -8.56 -8.22
CA ARG A 49 7.89 -7.79 -7.02
C ARG A 49 8.62 -8.65 -6.01
N VAL A 50 8.10 -9.85 -5.73
CA VAL A 50 8.72 -10.81 -4.81
C VAL A 50 10.10 -11.22 -5.29
N GLN A 51 10.24 -11.61 -6.57
CA GLN A 51 11.53 -11.99 -7.15
C GLN A 51 12.54 -10.86 -7.12
N ARG A 52 12.11 -9.61 -7.39
CA ARG A 52 12.97 -8.43 -7.24
C ARG A 52 13.45 -8.30 -5.80
N ASP A 53 12.56 -8.44 -4.83
CA ASP A 53 12.89 -8.28 -3.41
C ASP A 53 13.88 -9.38 -2.95
N GLU A 54 13.70 -10.63 -3.40
CA GLU A 54 14.63 -11.76 -3.15
C GLU A 54 16.00 -11.56 -3.82
N LEU A 55 16.01 -11.08 -5.06
CA LEU A 55 17.25 -10.76 -5.78
C LEU A 55 17.98 -9.59 -5.12
N LEU A 56 17.25 -8.58 -4.63
CA LEU A 56 17.84 -7.48 -3.88
C LEU A 56 18.41 -7.95 -2.55
N GLU A 57 17.71 -8.83 -1.83
CA GLU A 57 18.17 -9.39 -0.57
C GLU A 57 19.47 -10.21 -0.77
N SER A 58 19.49 -11.09 -1.76
CA SER A 58 20.64 -11.94 -2.08
C SER A 58 21.84 -11.15 -2.63
N ALA A 59 21.62 -10.22 -3.57
CA ALA A 59 22.69 -9.43 -4.18
C ALA A 59 23.33 -8.43 -3.19
N THR A 60 22.58 -7.96 -2.21
CA THR A 60 23.07 -6.98 -1.22
C THR A 60 23.41 -7.60 0.13
N GLY A 61 23.26 -8.92 0.31
CA GLY A 61 23.49 -9.59 1.60
C GLY A 61 22.63 -9.03 2.73
N GLY A 62 21.41 -8.60 2.42
CA GLY A 62 20.52 -7.90 3.37
C GLY A 62 20.92 -6.45 3.70
N MET A 63 21.92 -5.89 3.01
CA MET A 63 22.40 -4.51 3.19
C MET A 63 21.65 -3.48 2.32
N TYR A 64 20.47 -3.82 1.77
CA TYR A 64 19.56 -2.76 1.34
C TYR A 64 19.20 -1.94 2.58
N ARG A 65 19.88 -0.81 2.71
CA ARG A 65 19.84 0.12 3.84
C ARG A 65 18.38 0.51 4.04
N ASP A 66 17.73 -0.15 4.99
CA ASP A 66 16.34 0.12 5.36
C ASP A 66 16.17 1.63 5.48
N LYS A 67 15.35 2.21 4.61
CA LYS A 67 15.20 3.67 4.51
C LYS A 67 14.71 4.23 5.83
N ALA A 68 13.88 3.50 6.58
CA ALA A 68 13.47 3.91 7.91
C ALA A 68 14.64 3.91 8.90
N SER A 69 15.52 2.89 8.85
CA SER A 69 16.75 2.88 9.63
C SER A 69 17.71 4.02 9.26
N GLN A 70 17.80 4.37 7.98
CA GLN A 70 18.58 5.51 7.50
C GLN A 70 18.01 6.83 8.02
N GLU A 71 16.72 7.08 7.81
CA GLU A 71 16.03 8.29 8.27
C GLU A 71 16.09 8.43 9.79
N TRP A 72 15.88 7.33 10.52
CA TRP A 72 16.02 7.31 11.97
C TRP A 72 17.43 7.73 12.39
N ARG A 73 18.48 7.19 11.75
CA ARG A 73 19.88 7.52 12.06
C ARG A 73 20.27 8.95 11.69
N GLU A 74 19.68 9.53 10.66
CA GLU A 74 19.96 10.90 10.21
C GLU A 74 19.21 11.95 11.04
N MET A 75 18.09 11.57 11.65
CA MET A 75 17.30 12.45 12.52
C MET A 75 18.07 12.84 13.79
N PRO A 76 18.04 14.12 14.24
CA PRO A 76 18.65 14.51 15.51
C PRO A 76 18.05 13.76 16.69
N VAL A 77 18.86 13.47 17.71
CA VAL A 77 18.47 12.66 18.88
C VAL A 77 17.25 13.26 19.60
N GLN A 78 17.16 14.60 19.67
CA GLN A 78 16.04 15.30 20.30
C GLN A 78 14.70 14.99 19.61
N TRP A 79 14.70 14.93 18.28
CA TRP A 79 13.51 14.60 17.50
C TRP A 79 13.10 13.13 17.67
N ARG A 80 14.07 12.21 17.73
CA ARG A 80 13.80 10.81 18.05
C ARG A 80 13.18 10.65 19.43
N MET A 81 13.74 11.33 20.44
CA MET A 81 13.19 11.32 21.80
C MET A 81 11.76 11.89 21.83
N ALA A 82 11.49 12.98 21.11
CA ALA A 82 10.14 13.54 20.99
C ALA A 82 9.16 12.56 20.37
N LEU A 83 9.55 11.86 19.30
CA LEU A 83 8.73 10.83 18.66
C LEU A 83 8.45 9.64 19.58
N LEU A 84 9.45 9.18 20.35
CA LEU A 84 9.27 8.13 21.35
C LEU A 84 8.24 8.56 22.41
N MET A 85 8.37 9.78 22.95
CA MET A 85 7.41 10.32 23.92
C MET A 85 5.98 10.40 23.36
N LEU A 86 5.83 10.92 22.13
CA LEU A 86 4.51 11.00 21.47
C LEU A 86 3.92 9.62 21.18
N ALA A 87 4.76 8.63 20.91
CA ALA A 87 4.36 7.24 20.74
C ALA A 87 4.00 6.55 22.07
N GLY A 88 4.07 7.27 23.20
CA GLY A 88 3.82 6.74 24.54
C GLY A 88 4.98 5.90 25.10
N ILE A 89 6.11 5.84 24.40
CA ILE A 89 7.31 5.14 24.82
C ILE A 89 8.06 6.07 25.78
N GLY A 90 8.45 5.56 26.96
CA GLY A 90 9.10 6.40 27.98
C GLY A 90 8.17 7.40 28.67
N GLY A 91 6.84 7.17 28.65
CA GLY A 91 5.88 7.94 29.44
C GLY A 91 6.03 7.74 30.96
N PRO A 92 5.20 8.39 31.80
CA PRO A 92 5.37 8.38 33.26
C PRO A 92 5.45 6.99 33.89
N ALA A 93 4.72 6.02 33.33
CA ALA A 93 4.79 4.63 33.77
C ALA A 93 6.13 3.95 33.44
N ALA A 94 6.70 4.25 32.27
CA ALA A 94 8.00 3.73 31.86
C ALA A 94 9.15 4.42 32.61
N VAL A 95 9.04 5.72 32.89
CA VAL A 95 10.00 6.44 33.75
C VAL A 95 10.00 5.87 35.18
N ARG A 96 8.83 5.53 35.74
CA ARG A 96 8.73 4.82 37.03
C ARG A 96 9.39 3.43 36.99
N ALA A 97 9.41 2.78 35.84
CA ALA A 97 10.10 1.52 35.61
C ALA A 97 11.61 1.69 35.28
N GLY A 98 12.15 2.91 35.39
CA GLY A 98 13.57 3.20 35.13
C GLY A 98 13.94 3.31 33.65
N LEU A 99 12.98 3.33 32.73
CA LEU A 99 13.24 3.41 31.30
C LEU A 99 13.67 4.83 30.91
N GLN A 100 14.91 4.96 30.47
CA GLN A 100 15.45 6.22 29.97
C GLN A 100 15.22 6.35 28.46
N LEU A 101 14.71 7.49 28.03
CA LEU A 101 14.40 7.79 26.62
C LEU A 101 15.63 7.96 25.74
N GLN A 102 16.70 8.55 26.28
CA GLN A 102 17.90 8.88 25.52
C GLN A 102 18.62 7.62 25.00
N PRO A 103 18.85 6.56 25.80
CA PRO A 103 19.39 5.30 25.28
C PRO A 103 18.53 4.68 24.18
N LEU A 104 17.21 4.75 24.29
CA LEU A 104 16.29 4.24 23.26
C LEU A 104 16.38 5.03 21.94
N ALA A 105 16.51 6.35 22.02
CA ALA A 105 16.67 7.21 20.86
C ALA A 105 17.99 6.98 20.10
N LEU A 106 19.03 6.50 20.77
CA LEU A 106 20.33 6.19 20.17
C LEU A 106 20.38 4.83 19.49
N ARG A 107 19.43 3.92 19.77
CA ARG A 107 19.38 2.58 19.17
C ARG A 107 19.13 2.64 17.68
N ASN A 108 19.60 1.61 16.98
CA ASN A 108 19.21 1.41 15.60
C ASN A 108 17.71 1.13 15.51
N TRP A 109 17.07 1.58 14.44
CA TRP A 109 15.63 1.39 14.23
C TRP A 109 15.21 -0.08 14.36
N ARG A 110 16.01 -1.02 13.84
CA ARG A 110 15.72 -2.47 13.90
C ARG A 110 15.79 -3.05 15.32
N GLU A 111 16.46 -2.39 16.26
CA GLU A 111 16.57 -2.82 17.66
C GLU A 111 15.32 -2.45 18.48
N LEU A 112 14.51 -1.50 18.00
CA LEU A 112 13.21 -1.20 18.62
C LEU A 112 12.23 -2.36 18.38
N PRO A 113 11.48 -2.82 19.39
CA PRO A 113 10.43 -3.83 19.20
C PRO A 113 9.43 -3.44 18.10
N PRO A 114 8.85 -4.41 17.36
CA PRO A 114 7.90 -4.12 16.29
C PRO A 114 6.71 -3.24 16.72
N ALA A 115 6.19 -3.45 17.93
CA ALA A 115 5.09 -2.64 18.48
C ALA A 115 5.48 -1.16 18.65
N GLU A 116 6.69 -0.91 19.17
CA GLU A 116 7.23 0.45 19.34
C GLU A 116 7.48 1.13 18.00
N ARG A 117 8.05 0.40 17.02
CA ARG A 117 8.23 0.91 15.65
C ARG A 117 6.92 1.30 15.00
N ASN A 118 5.88 0.50 15.18
CA ASN A 118 4.55 0.78 14.64
C ASN A 118 3.92 2.00 15.31
N ALA A 119 4.07 2.15 16.63
CA ALA A 119 3.61 3.32 17.36
C ALA A 119 4.29 4.61 16.85
N VAL A 120 5.62 4.62 16.75
CA VAL A 120 6.37 5.75 16.18
C VAL A 120 5.96 6.04 14.74
N SER A 121 5.84 5.01 13.89
CA SER A 121 5.42 5.17 12.50
C SER A 121 4.01 5.76 12.38
N SER A 122 3.11 5.39 13.28
CA SER A 122 1.76 5.97 13.37
C SER A 122 1.82 7.47 13.64
N ILE A 123 2.60 7.88 14.65
CA ILE A 123 2.80 9.30 14.99
C ILE A 123 3.41 10.08 13.83
N VAL A 124 4.42 9.54 13.15
CA VAL A 124 5.02 10.20 11.98
C VAL A 124 4.00 10.35 10.85
N ARG A 125 3.22 9.31 10.57
CA ARG A 125 2.20 9.33 9.50
C ARG A 125 1.12 10.37 9.76
N THR A 126 0.66 10.50 11.01
CA THR A 126 -0.37 11.49 11.38
C THR A 126 0.21 12.89 11.53
N GLY A 127 1.44 13.05 12.02
CA GLY A 127 2.08 14.34 12.24
C GLY A 127 2.63 15.00 10.95
N ARG A 128 3.09 14.20 9.97
CA ARG A 128 3.73 14.70 8.74
C ARG A 128 2.93 15.80 8.02
N PRO A 129 1.62 15.67 7.77
CA PRO A 129 0.86 16.70 7.06
C PRO A 129 0.79 18.03 7.82
N HIS A 130 0.85 18.01 9.15
CA HIS A 130 0.80 19.21 9.98
C HIS A 130 2.16 19.90 10.05
N ILE A 131 3.23 19.15 10.32
CA ILE A 131 4.60 19.69 10.44
C ILE A 131 5.10 20.19 9.08
N ALA A 132 4.84 19.48 7.99
CA ALA A 132 5.30 19.86 6.65
C ALA A 132 4.71 21.20 6.16
N ARG A 133 3.61 21.66 6.74
CA ARG A 133 2.96 22.94 6.40
C ARG A 133 3.49 24.13 7.21
N LEU A 134 4.36 23.91 8.19
CA LEU A 134 4.92 24.96 9.07
C LEU A 134 6.07 25.73 8.41
N ILE A 135 5.77 26.43 7.30
CA ILE A 135 6.76 27.20 6.55
C ILE A 135 7.13 28.48 7.31
N ALA A 136 6.15 29.23 7.81
CA ALA A 136 6.40 30.49 8.51
C ALA A 136 7.19 30.31 9.82
N LEU A 137 6.99 29.20 10.54
CA LEU A 137 7.72 28.91 11.78
C LEU A 137 9.14 28.40 11.54
N SER A 138 9.44 27.89 10.34
CA SER A 138 10.78 27.43 9.97
C SER A 138 11.58 28.48 9.19
N ALA A 139 10.93 29.56 8.76
CA ALA A 139 11.59 30.68 8.11
C ALA A 139 12.55 31.37 9.09
N ARG A 140 13.79 31.60 8.64
CA ARG A 140 14.79 32.36 9.40
C ARG A 140 14.46 33.84 9.26
N VAL A 141 13.97 34.45 10.34
CA VAL A 141 13.78 35.91 10.47
C VAL A 141 15.08 36.56 10.92
#